data_AF-A0A2H9Q0N2-F1
#
_entry.id   AF-A0A2H9Q0N2-F1
#
_cell.length_a   1.000
_cell.length_b   1.000
_cell.length_c   1.000
_cell.angle_alpha   90.00
_cell.angle_beta   90.00
_cell.angle_gamma   90.00
#
_symmetry.space_group_name_H-M   'P 1'
#
loop_
_entity.id
_entity.type
_entity.pdbx_description
1 polymer ?
#
loop_
_entity_poly.entity_id
_entity_poly.type
_entity_poly.pdbx_seq_one_letter_code
_entity_poly.pdbx_strand_id
1 'polypeptide(L)' 'MILRKSGVVVLLLGVLLVITSIFVSMFLLIYGIPLLVIGIIILLNKKEDKIEEIKFKKQKEVIKNK' A
#
# COMPACT_ATOMS: atom_id res chain seq x y z
N MET A 1 2.60 -5.68 7.81
CA MET A 1 3.83 -5.94 7.03
C MET A 1 3.57 -6.37 5.59
N ILE A 2 2.67 -7.32 5.29
CA ILE A 2 2.38 -7.71 3.89
C ILE A 2 1.65 -6.57 3.17
N LEU A 3 0.62 -6.00 3.80
CA LEU A 3 -0.15 -4.92 3.20
C LEU A 3 0.63 -3.63 2.99
N ARG A 4 1.55 -3.30 3.90
CA ARG A 4 2.42 -2.13 3.76
C ARG A 4 3.34 -2.26 2.54
N LYS A 5 3.82 -3.47 2.23
CA LYS A 5 4.58 -3.74 0.99
C LYS A 5 3.69 -3.56 -0.24
N SER A 6 2.46 -4.07 -0.20
CA SER A 6 1.48 -3.91 -1.29
C SER A 6 1.17 -2.44 -1.57
N GLY A 7 0.97 -1.62 -0.53
CA GLY A 7 0.73 -0.18 -0.66
C GLY A 7 1.91 0.58 -1.29
N VAL A 8 3.14 0.22 -0.93
CA VAL A 8 4.36 0.79 -1.55
C VAL A 8 4.46 0.42 -3.02
N VAL A 9 4.13 -0.82 -3.40
CA VAL A 9 4.13 -1.26 -4.80
C VAL A 9 3.08 -0.50 -5.62
N VAL A 10 1.87 -0.34 -5.10
CA VAL A 10 0.81 0.43 -5.77
C VAL A 10 1.21 1.90 -5.95
N LEU A 11 1.84 2.50 -4.93
CA LEU A 11 2.38 3.85 -5.02
C LEU A 11 3.47 3.99 -6.08
N LEU A 12 4.42 3.05 -6.12
CA LEU A 12 5.48 3.04 -7.13
C LEU A 12 4.92 2.91 -8.54
N LEU A 13 3.92 2.04 -8.75
CA LEU A 13 3.23 1.91 -10.03
C LEU A 13 2.49 3.20 -10.42
N GLY A 14 1.82 3.86 -9.46
CA GLY A 14 1.18 5.15 -9.68
C GLY A 14 2.16 6.26 -10.07
N VAL A 15 3.31 6.33 -9.41
CA VAL A 15 4.37 7.29 -9.75
C VAL A 15 4.91 7.01 -11.16
N LEU A 16 5.17 5.75 -11.49
CA LEU A 16 5.63 5.36 -12.82
C LEU A 16 4.61 5.72 -13.90
N LEU A 17 3.32 5.52 -13.63
CA LEU A 17 2.23 5.89 -14.53
C LEU A 17 2.16 7.41 -14.75
N VAL A 18 2.35 8.20 -13.70
CA VAL A 18 2.39 9.67 -13.80
C VAL A 18 3.62 10.12 -14.60
N ILE A 19 4.79 9.57 -14.34
CA ILE A 19 6.00 9.90 -15.09
C ILE A 19 5.81 9.56 -16.57
N THR A 20 5.34 8.36 -16.89
CA THR A 20 5.09 7.94 -18.29
C THR A 20 4.00 8.76 -18.96
N SER A 21 2.99 9.25 -18.22
CA SER A 21 1.95 10.11 -18.79
C SER A 21 2.50 11.44 -19.32
N ILE A 22 3.57 11.99 -18.72
CA ILE A 22 4.22 13.22 -19.19
C ILE A 22 4.83 13.03 -20.57
N PHE A 23 5.35 11.83 -20.86
CA PHE A 23 6.03 11.52 -22.13
C PHE A 23 5.09 10.98 -23.21
N VAL A 24 3.99 10.32 -22.83
CA VAL A 24 3.08 9.66 -23.78
C VAL A 24 1.86 10.51 -24.10
N SER A 25 1.14 10.97 -23.07
CA SER A 25 -0.07 11.77 -23.24
C SER A 25 -0.58 12.26 -21.89
N MET A 26 -0.83 13.57 -21.78
CA MET A 26 -1.42 14.17 -20.57
C MET A 26 -2.78 13.56 -20.18
N PHE A 27 -3.49 12.90 -21.10
CA PHE A 27 -4.73 12.21 -20.78
C PHE A 27 -4.54 11.03 -19.82
N LEU A 28 -3.36 10.40 -19.77
CA LEU A 28 -3.08 9.33 -18.81
C LEU A 28 -3.04 9.82 -17.36
N LEU A 29 -2.88 11.13 -17.12
CA LEU A 29 -2.93 11.71 -15.77
C LEU A 29 -4.29 11.49 -15.09
N ILE A 30 -5.37 11.40 -15.87
CA ILE A 30 -6.72 11.12 -15.36
C ILE A 30 -6.76 9.75 -14.66
N TYR A 31 -5.91 8.80 -15.07
CA TYR A 31 -5.79 7.49 -14.43
C TYR A 31 -4.66 7.44 -13.39
N GLY A 32 -3.57 8.17 -13.62
CA GLY A 32 -2.42 8.23 -12.70
C GLY A 32 -2.74 8.91 -11.37
N ILE A 33 -3.49 10.02 -11.38
CA ILE A 33 -3.83 10.77 -10.17
C ILE A 33 -4.73 9.95 -9.23
N PRO A 34 -5.86 9.36 -9.67
CA PRO A 34 -6.66 8.49 -8.80
C PRO A 34 -5.88 7.28 -8.28
N LEU A 35 -5.01 6.68 -9.10
CA LEU A 35 -4.19 5.54 -8.68
C LEU A 35 -3.20 5.94 -7.57
N LEU A 36 -2.58 7.12 -7.66
CA LEU A 36 -1.76 7.68 -6.60
C LEU A 36 -2.56 7.95 -5.33
N VAL A 37 -3.76 8.53 -5.44
CA VAL A 37 -4.63 8.81 -4.29
C VAL A 37 -4.99 7.51 -3.57
N ILE A 38 -5.37 6.46 -4.30
CA ILE A 38 -5.66 5.14 -3.73
C ILE A 38 -4.41 4.57 -3.05
N GLY A 39 -3.24 4.65 -3.70
CA GLY A 39 -1.98 4.19 -3.13
C GLY A 39 -1.62 4.89 -1.81
N ILE A 40 -1.81 6.22 -1.75
CA ILE A 40 -1.60 7.01 -0.53
C ILE A 40 -2.59 6.61 0.57
N ILE A 41 -3.87 6.45 0.25
CA ILE A 41 -4.90 6.04 1.22
C ILE A 41 -4.56 4.68 1.83
N ILE A 42 -4.15 3.71 1.00
CA ILE A 42 -3.72 2.38 1.47
C ILE A 42 -2.50 2.49 2.38
N LEU A 43 -1.51 3.33 2.02
CA LEU A 43 -0.30 3.51 2.82
C LEU A 43 -0.58 4.20 4.18
N LEU A 44 -1.52 5.14 4.21
CA LEU A 44 -1.92 5.87 5.42
C LEU A 44 -2.86 5.05 6.31
N ASN A 45 -3.42 3.94 5.81
CA ASN A 45 -4.33 3.09 6.57
C ASN A 45 -3.58 2.20 7.59
N LYS A 46 -3.00 2.83 8.62
CA LYS A 46 -2.25 2.18 9.72
C LYS A 46 -3.09 1.24 10.59
N LYS A 47 -4.41 1.14 10.35
CA LYS A 47 -5.30 0.25 11.11
C LYS A 47 -4.95 -1.23 10.88
N GLU A 48 -4.55 -1.59 9.66
CA GLU A 48 -4.23 -2.99 9.33
C GLU A 48 -2.92 -3.48 9.95
N ASP A 49 -1.91 -2.60 10.07
CA ASP A 49 -0.66 -2.95 10.76
C ASP A 49 -0.89 -3.27 12.24
N LYS A 50 -1.82 -2.57 12.92
CA LYS A 50 -2.18 -2.89 14.32
C LYS A 50 -2.85 -4.25 14.45
N ILE A 51 -3.70 -4.63 13.49
CA ILE A 51 -4.40 -5.92 13.49
C ILE A 51 -3.39 -7.07 13.27
N GLU A 52 -2.44 -6.90 12.34
CA GLU A 52 -1.37 -7.87 12.14
C GLU A 52 -0.50 -8.03 13.39
N GLU A 53 -0.14 -6.94 14.07
CA GLU A 53 0.68 -6.98 15.28
C GLU A 53 -0.02 -7.74 16.42
N ILE A 54 -1.33 -7.51 16.60
CA ILE A 54 -2.14 -8.24 17.60
C ILE A 54 -2.21 -9.73 17.25
N LYS A 55 -2.38 -10.08 15.98
CA LYS A 55 -2.43 -11.48 15.53
C LYS A 55 -1.09 -12.19 15.77
N PHE A 56 0.02 -11.52 15.47
CA PHE A 56 1.37 -12.05 15.72
C PHE A 56 1.66 -12.22 17.22
N LYS A 57 1.30 -11.25 18.06
CA LYS A 57 1.46 -11.34 19.53
C LYS A 57 0.66 -12.51 20.09
N LYS A 58 -0.61 -12.63 19.71
CA LYS A 58 -1.49 -13.73 20.15
C LYS A 58 -0.95 -15.10 19.72
N GLN A 59 -0.41 -15.21 18.51
CA GLN A 59 0.16 -16.46 18.01
C GLN A 59 1.45 -16.85 18.75
N LYS A 60 2.31 -15.87 19.10
CA LYS A 60 3.49 -16.11 19.94
C LYS A 60 3.14 -16.56 21.36
N GLU A 61 2.11 -15.98 21.98
CA GLU A 61 1.68 -16.39 23.32
C GLU A 61 1.11 -17.80 23.36
N VAL A 62 0.34 -18.20 22.35
CA VAL A 62 -0.18 -19.57 22.22
C VAL A 62 0.95 -20.60 22.06
N ILE A 63 2.01 -20.27 21.32
CA ILE A 63 3.18 -21.16 21.15
C ILE A 63 4.02 -21.24 22.44
N LYS A 64 4.13 -20.14 23.20
CA LYS A 64 4.90 -20.09 24.44
C LYS A 64 4.24 -20.86 25.60
N ASN A 65 2.91 -20.94 25.60
CA ASN A 65 2.13 -21.62 26.66
C ASN A 65 1.85 -23.10 26.34
N LYS A 66 2.49 -23.66 25.31
CA LYS A 66 2.37 -25.06 24.89
C LYS A 66 3.70 -25.77 25.09
#